data_AF-A0A442UMP5-F1
#
_entry.id   AF-A0A442UMP5-F1
#
_cell.length_a   1.000
_cell.length_b   1.000
_cell.length_c   1.000
_cell.angle_alpha   90.00
_cell.angle_beta   90.00
_cell.angle_gamma   90.00
#
_symmetry.space_group_name_H-M   'P 1'
#
loop_
_entity.id
_entity.type
_entity.pdbx_description
1 polymer ?
#
loop_
_entity_poly.entity_id
_entity_poly.type
_entity_poly.pdbx_seq_one_letter_code
_entity_poly.pdbx_strand_id
1 'polypeptide(L)'
;MYPIRIGFDQALERIESLLRNGHDAEALVTSMFTLEKLIKRSLRKAIVARGFTREQADTILGRDGFDSLKEKWPVFERQHRTLQEILDQNWQQIPEAKKMRNNLVHGIKVYDLEDCRTKASAVLAALRTLHAYVMQDYGSDPWNTQPRPKAQLQWVL
;
A
#
# COMPACT_ATOMS: atom_id res chain seq x y z
N MET A 1 4.01 -22.52 13.67
CA MET A 1 3.40 -22.30 12.35
C MET A 1 4.12 -21.12 11.72
N TYR A 2 4.99 -21.34 10.73
CA TYR A 2 5.61 -20.21 10.01
C TYR A 2 4.50 -19.51 9.22
N PRO A 3 4.31 -18.19 9.37
CA PRO A 3 3.28 -17.50 8.59
C PRO A 3 3.65 -17.62 7.12
N ILE A 4 2.78 -18.25 6.33
CA ILE A 4 2.88 -18.25 4.87
C ILE A 4 2.85 -16.79 4.45
N ARG A 5 4.00 -16.28 4.01
CA ARG A 5 4.12 -14.89 3.54
C ARG A 5 3.52 -14.84 2.14
N ILE A 6 2.25 -14.46 2.08
CA ILE A 6 1.55 -14.18 0.83
C ILE A 6 2.39 -13.16 0.04
N GLY A 7 2.67 -13.43 -1.23
CA GLY A 7 3.36 -12.50 -2.15
C GLY A 7 2.41 -11.41 -2.70
N PHE A 8 2.93 -10.47 -3.50
CA PHE A 8 2.08 -9.44 -4.11
C PHE A 8 1.02 -10.05 -5.03
N ASP A 9 1.42 -10.95 -5.94
CA ASP A 9 0.51 -11.58 -6.90
C ASP A 9 -0.59 -12.38 -6.20
N GLN A 10 -0.22 -13.16 -5.17
CA GLN A 10 -1.18 -13.90 -4.37
C GLN A 10 -2.16 -12.97 -3.61
N ALA A 11 -1.71 -11.77 -3.21
CA ALA A 11 -2.59 -10.78 -2.61
C ALA A 11 -3.59 -10.21 -3.63
N LEU A 12 -3.16 -10.00 -4.89
CA LEU A 12 -4.06 -9.61 -5.98
C LEU A 12 -5.05 -10.71 -6.32
N GLU A 13 -4.58 -11.95 -6.50
CA GLU A 13 -5.41 -13.13 -6.80
C GLU A 13 -6.52 -13.31 -5.76
N ARG A 14 -6.20 -13.09 -4.48
CA ARG A 14 -7.19 -13.13 -3.40
C ARG A 14 -8.29 -12.09 -3.60
N ILE A 15 -7.94 -10.83 -3.90
CA ILE A 15 -8.91 -9.76 -4.10
C ILE A 15 -9.77 -10.06 -5.34
N GLU A 16 -9.14 -10.48 -6.43
CA GLU A 16 -9.87 -10.86 -7.65
C GLU A 16 -10.80 -12.04 -7.42
N SER A 17 -10.39 -13.03 -6.61
CA SER A 17 -11.26 -14.14 -6.24
C SER A 17 -12.47 -13.67 -5.45
N LEU A 18 -12.33 -12.68 -4.56
CA LEU A 18 -13.47 -12.10 -3.84
C LEU A 18 -14.44 -11.45 -4.83
N LEU A 19 -13.93 -10.67 -5.79
CA LEU A 19 -14.76 -10.04 -6.83
C LEU A 19 -15.46 -11.08 -7.72
N ARG A 20 -14.75 -12.14 -8.16
CA ARG A 20 -15.34 -13.20 -8.98
C ARG A 20 -16.45 -13.95 -8.26
N ASN A 21 -16.33 -14.10 -6.95
CA ASN A 21 -17.30 -14.83 -6.12
C ASN A 21 -18.41 -13.93 -5.55
N GLY A 22 -18.46 -12.64 -5.94
CA GLY A 22 -19.50 -11.70 -5.49
C GLY A 22 -19.31 -11.16 -4.06
N HIS A 23 -18.15 -11.39 -3.44
CA HIS A 23 -17.78 -10.83 -2.13
C HIS A 23 -17.21 -9.42 -2.29
N ASP A 24 -17.99 -8.53 -2.91
CA ASP A 24 -17.51 -7.23 -3.39
C ASP A 24 -17.18 -6.25 -2.24
N ALA A 25 -17.93 -6.31 -1.12
CA ALA A 25 -17.64 -5.52 0.08
C ALA A 25 -16.32 -5.96 0.74
N GLU A 26 -16.09 -7.27 0.88
CA GLU A 26 -14.84 -7.82 1.38
C GLU A 26 -13.67 -7.54 0.43
N ALA A 27 -13.92 -7.56 -0.88
CA ALA A 27 -12.93 -7.19 -1.89
C ALA A 27 -12.49 -5.73 -1.73
N LEU A 28 -13.43 -4.81 -1.47
CA LEU A 28 -13.12 -3.40 -1.19
C LEU A 28 -12.28 -3.24 0.08
N VAL A 29 -12.68 -3.88 1.18
CA VAL A 29 -11.92 -3.84 2.44
C VAL A 29 -10.52 -4.41 2.25
N THR A 30 -10.42 -5.57 1.61
CA THR A 30 -9.15 -6.28 1.39
C THR A 30 -8.22 -5.50 0.45
N SER A 31 -8.74 -4.92 -0.61
CA SER A 31 -7.97 -4.12 -1.57
C SER A 31 -7.41 -2.85 -0.92
N MET A 32 -8.21 -2.09 -0.19
CA MET A 32 -7.75 -0.89 0.52
C MET A 32 -6.71 -1.21 1.60
N PHE A 33 -6.91 -2.29 2.35
CA PHE A 33 -5.90 -2.77 3.31
C PHE A 33 -4.59 -3.14 2.60
N THR A 34 -4.68 -3.84 1.47
CA THR A 34 -3.52 -4.22 0.66
C THR A 34 -2.79 -3.00 0.11
N LEU A 35 -3.52 -1.95 -0.31
CA LEU A 35 -2.94 -0.70 -0.80
C LEU A 35 -2.18 0.02 0.31
N GLU A 36 -2.79 0.19 1.49
CA GLU A 36 -2.13 0.80 2.65
C GLU A 36 -0.85 0.04 3.03
N LYS A 37 -0.90 -1.29 2.99
CA LYS A 37 0.24 -2.16 3.24
C LYS A 37 1.33 -2.00 2.18
N LEU A 38 0.98 -1.90 0.90
CA LEU A 38 1.91 -1.67 -0.20
C LEU A 38 2.60 -0.30 -0.05
N ILE A 39 1.84 0.77 0.24
CA ILE A 39 2.40 2.10 0.50
C ILE A 39 3.38 2.04 1.66
N LYS A 40 3.00 1.46 2.80
CA LYS A 40 3.88 1.35 3.98
C LYS A 40 5.18 0.60 3.70
N ARG A 41 5.09 -0.51 2.95
CA ARG A 41 6.27 -1.31 2.57
C ARG A 41 7.18 -0.57 1.59
N SER A 42 6.58 0.13 0.64
CA SER A 42 7.30 0.93 -0.35
C SER A 42 7.97 2.14 0.30
N LEU A 43 7.29 2.80 1.24
CA LEU A 43 7.84 3.92 1.99
C LEU A 43 9.00 3.48 2.88
N ARG A 44 8.94 2.29 3.49
CA ARG A 44 10.10 1.71 4.19
C ARG A 44 11.32 1.61 3.27
N LYS A 45 11.13 1.16 2.03
CA LYS A 45 12.22 1.07 1.06
C LYS A 45 12.73 2.45 0.66
N ALA A 46 11.84 3.42 0.47
CA ALA A 46 12.23 4.79 0.19
C ALA A 46 13.09 5.39 1.33
N ILE A 47 12.67 5.19 2.59
CA ILE A 47 13.43 5.62 3.77
C ILE A 47 14.81 4.95 3.81
N VAL A 48 14.89 3.64 3.62
CA VAL A 48 16.20 2.94 3.58
C VAL A 48 17.07 3.41 2.41
N ALA A 49 16.48 3.71 1.25
CA ALA A 49 17.20 4.25 0.10
C ALA A 49 17.76 5.67 0.36
N ARG A 50 17.23 6.39 1.35
CA ARG A 50 17.77 7.67 1.83
C ARG A 50 18.89 7.50 2.88
N GLY A 51 19.29 6.27 3.20
CA GLY A 51 20.43 5.95 4.07
C GLY A 51 20.08 5.55 5.51
N PHE A 52 18.79 5.58 5.87
CA PHE A 52 18.32 5.15 7.19
C PHE A 52 18.40 3.63 7.34
N THR A 53 18.53 3.18 8.59
CA THR A 53 18.41 1.75 8.91
C THR A 53 16.97 1.29 8.80
N ARG A 54 16.78 -0.02 8.72
CA ARG A 54 15.44 -0.61 8.77
C ARG A 54 14.72 -0.31 10.09
N GLU A 55 15.44 -0.32 11.21
CA GLU A 55 14.89 -0.01 12.54
C GLU A 55 14.42 1.44 12.61
N GLN A 56 15.23 2.38 12.10
CA GLN A 56 14.83 3.78 11.96
C GLN A 56 13.61 3.92 11.04
N ALA A 57 13.58 3.22 9.92
CA ALA A 57 12.43 3.22 9.02
C ALA A 57 11.16 2.70 9.71
N ASP A 58 11.27 1.62 10.50
CA ASP A 58 10.14 1.08 11.26
C ASP A 58 9.67 2.05 12.36
N THR A 59 10.59 2.75 13.04
CA THR A 59 10.28 3.82 13.99
C THR A 59 9.57 5.00 13.32
N ILE A 60 10.09 5.48 12.18
CA ILE A 60 9.51 6.58 11.40
C ILE A 60 8.09 6.24 10.94
N LEU A 61 7.85 5.00 10.51
CA LEU A 61 6.55 4.54 9.99
C LEU A 61 5.54 4.16 11.09
N GLY A 62 6.01 3.88 12.32
CA GLY A 62 5.19 3.57 13.49
C GLY A 62 3.94 2.73 13.20
N ARG A 63 2.80 3.17 13.74
CA ARG A 63 1.46 2.61 13.48
C ARG A 63 0.65 3.48 12.51
N ASP A 64 1.34 4.14 11.58
CA ASP A 64 0.70 5.03 10.60
C ASP A 64 -0.39 4.31 9.80
N GLY A 65 -1.55 4.95 9.69
CA GLY A 65 -2.60 4.62 8.75
C GLY A 65 -2.44 5.39 7.43
N PHE A 66 -3.42 5.23 6.53
CA PHE A 66 -3.35 5.75 5.16
C PHE A 66 -2.92 7.23 5.03
N ASP A 67 -3.51 8.16 5.80
CA ASP A 67 -3.23 9.60 5.64
C ASP A 67 -1.80 9.94 6.05
N SER A 68 -1.35 9.44 7.20
CA SER A 68 0.02 9.64 7.67
C SER A 68 1.05 9.05 6.68
N LEU A 69 0.74 7.89 6.09
CA LEU A 69 1.57 7.30 5.04
C LEU A 69 1.61 8.17 3.78
N LYS A 70 0.46 8.73 3.35
CA LYS A 70 0.35 9.64 2.21
C LYS A 70 1.16 10.91 2.43
N GLU A 71 1.12 11.49 3.62
CA GLU A 71 1.85 12.71 3.99
C GLU A 71 3.35 12.49 4.05
N LYS A 72 3.80 11.34 4.60
CA LYS A 72 5.22 10.99 4.68
C LYS A 72 5.82 10.59 3.33
N TRP A 73 5.00 10.12 2.40
CA TRP A 73 5.46 9.64 1.10
C TRP A 73 6.43 10.60 0.37
N PRO A 74 6.04 11.83 0.03
CA PRO A 74 6.89 12.75 -0.73
C PRO A 74 8.18 13.14 0.01
N VAL A 75 8.26 12.97 1.33
CA VAL A 75 9.47 13.28 2.10
C VAL A 75 10.61 12.32 1.74
N PHE A 76 10.29 11.05 1.51
CA PHE A 76 11.29 10.01 1.28
C PHE A 76 11.34 9.52 -0.17
N GLU A 77 10.28 9.71 -0.95
CA GLU A 77 10.25 9.47 -2.40
C GLU A 77 11.42 10.21 -3.08
N ARG A 78 12.12 9.58 -4.03
CA ARG A 78 13.39 10.10 -4.57
C ARG A 78 13.24 11.44 -5.29
N GLN A 79 12.15 11.61 -6.02
CA GLN A 79 11.82 12.82 -6.77
C GLN A 79 10.79 13.68 -6.04
N HIS A 80 10.49 13.37 -4.78
CA HIS A 80 9.49 14.04 -3.96
C HIS A 80 8.07 14.05 -4.57
N ARG A 81 7.78 13.10 -5.46
CA ARG A 81 6.46 12.95 -6.05
C ARG A 81 5.47 12.45 -5.02
N THR A 82 4.27 13.00 -5.06
CA THR A 82 3.12 12.56 -4.28
C THR A 82 2.55 11.25 -4.83
N LEU A 83 1.80 10.51 -3.99
CA LEU A 83 1.05 9.34 -4.46
C LEU A 83 0.02 9.69 -5.55
N GLN A 84 -0.48 10.93 -5.55
CA GLN A 84 -1.42 11.44 -6.54
C GLN A 84 -0.77 11.53 -7.92
N GLU A 85 0.44 12.09 -7.99
CA GLU A 85 1.20 12.20 -9.25
C GLU A 85 1.64 10.84 -9.79
N ILE A 86 1.96 9.88 -8.91
CA ILE A 86 2.38 8.53 -9.32
C ILE A 86 1.21 7.69 -9.82
N LEU A 87 0.06 7.76 -9.15
CA LEU A 87 -1.12 6.97 -9.48
C LEU A 87 -1.96 7.61 -10.59
N ASP A 88 -1.84 8.91 -10.78
CA ASP A 88 -2.53 9.70 -11.80
C ASP A 88 -4.04 9.41 -11.80
N GLN A 89 -4.62 8.99 -12.93
CA GLN A 89 -6.03 8.63 -13.05
C GLN A 89 -6.50 7.58 -12.03
N ASN A 90 -5.61 6.67 -11.59
CA ASN A 90 -5.95 5.66 -10.60
C ASN A 90 -6.12 6.23 -9.18
N TRP A 91 -5.74 7.48 -8.93
CA TRP A 91 -5.94 8.14 -7.63
C TRP A 91 -7.39 8.53 -7.37
N GLN A 92 -8.15 8.92 -8.40
CA GLN A 92 -9.43 9.61 -8.28
C GLN A 92 -10.43 8.89 -7.36
N GLN A 93 -10.42 7.55 -7.39
CA GLN A 93 -11.36 6.72 -6.65
C GLN A 93 -10.88 6.36 -5.23
N ILE A 94 -9.61 6.57 -4.91
CA ILE A 94 -8.99 6.10 -3.66
C ILE A 94 -9.52 6.83 -2.41
N PRO A 95 -9.70 8.16 -2.39
CA PRO A 95 -10.25 8.84 -1.22
C PRO A 95 -11.64 8.31 -0.82
N GLU A 96 -12.52 8.08 -1.80
CA GLU A 96 -13.86 7.55 -1.54
C GLU A 96 -13.82 6.07 -1.15
N ALA A 97 -12.98 5.25 -1.82
CA ALA A 97 -12.79 3.86 -1.46
C ALA A 97 -12.29 3.70 0.00
N LYS A 98 -11.38 4.57 0.45
CA LYS A 98 -10.92 4.64 1.84
C LYS A 98 -12.07 4.96 2.79
N LYS A 99 -12.88 5.98 2.48
CA LYS A 99 -14.05 6.37 3.30
C LYS A 99 -15.06 5.23 3.39
N MET A 100 -15.38 4.57 2.28
CA MET A 100 -16.26 3.40 2.25
C MET A 100 -15.71 2.25 3.09
N ARG A 101 -14.43 1.91 2.93
CA ARG A 101 -13.76 0.89 3.77
C ARG A 101 -13.88 1.20 5.26
N ASN A 102 -13.63 2.44 5.67
CA ASN A 102 -13.71 2.81 7.08
C ASN A 102 -15.14 2.63 7.61
N ASN A 103 -16.14 3.09 6.87
CA ASN A 103 -17.54 2.93 7.27
C ASN A 103 -17.98 1.46 7.34
N LEU A 104 -17.51 0.60 6.43
CA LEU A 104 -17.77 -0.83 6.45
C LEU A 104 -17.12 -1.50 7.68
N VAL A 105 -15.83 -1.27 7.90
CA VAL A 105 -15.06 -1.88 9.01
C VAL A 105 -15.59 -1.44 10.37
N HIS A 106 -16.07 -0.20 10.50
CA HIS A 106 -16.66 0.31 11.73
C HIS A 106 -18.16 0.05 11.87
N GLY A 107 -18.78 -0.69 10.94
CA GLY A 107 -20.21 -1.01 10.99
C GLY A 107 -21.15 0.20 10.87
N ILE A 108 -20.66 1.31 10.32
CA ILE A 108 -21.41 2.57 10.22
C ILE A 108 -22.40 2.53 9.05
N LYS A 109 -22.00 1.98 7.91
CA LYS A 109 -22.81 1.96 6.69
C LYS A 109 -22.52 0.73 5.83
N VAL A 110 -23.58 0.13 5.31
CA VAL A 110 -23.54 -0.86 4.23
C VAL A 110 -23.74 -0.12 2.90
N TYR A 111 -23.02 -0.56 1.87
CA TYR A 111 -23.06 0.03 0.54
C TYR A 111 -23.60 -0.98 -0.48
N ASP A 112 -23.99 -0.48 -1.64
CA ASP A 112 -24.32 -1.33 -2.77
C ASP A 112 -23.09 -2.15 -3.21
N LEU A 113 -23.32 -3.39 -3.64
CA LEU A 113 -22.24 -4.30 -4.03
C LEU A 113 -21.57 -3.86 -5.33
N GLU A 114 -22.31 -3.27 -6.27
CA GLU A 114 -21.77 -2.73 -7.52
C GLU A 114 -20.84 -1.54 -7.26
N ASP A 115 -21.21 -0.66 -6.32
CA ASP A 115 -20.33 0.41 -5.84
C ASP A 115 -19.05 -0.17 -5.23
N CYS A 116 -19.17 -1.20 -4.38
CA CYS A 116 -18.02 -1.85 -3.76
C CYS A 116 -17.09 -2.48 -4.81
N ARG A 117 -17.65 -3.17 -5.80
CA ARG A 117 -16.93 -3.76 -6.93
C ARG A 117 -16.17 -2.71 -7.72
N THR A 118 -16.83 -1.60 -8.04
CA THR A 118 -16.25 -0.49 -8.81
C THR A 118 -15.05 0.09 -8.06
N LYS A 119 -15.19 0.37 -6.76
CA LYS A 119 -14.10 0.90 -5.95
C LYS A 119 -12.97 -0.11 -5.76
N ALA A 120 -13.28 -1.37 -5.48
CA ALA A 120 -12.28 -2.43 -5.33
C ALA A 120 -11.45 -2.62 -6.62
N SER A 121 -12.10 -2.55 -7.78
CA SER A 121 -11.43 -2.64 -9.09
C SER A 121 -10.50 -1.45 -9.34
N ALA A 122 -10.92 -0.23 -8.98
CA ALA A 122 -10.06 0.94 -9.06
C ALA A 122 -8.85 0.85 -8.12
N VAL A 123 -9.05 0.34 -6.89
CA VAL A 123 -7.95 0.11 -5.94
C VAL A 123 -6.99 -0.97 -6.45
N LEU A 124 -7.49 -2.03 -7.10
CA LEU A 124 -6.65 -3.03 -7.77
C LEU A 124 -5.77 -2.42 -8.88
N ALA A 125 -6.31 -1.52 -9.69
CA ALA A 125 -5.53 -0.81 -10.70
C ALA A 125 -4.43 0.06 -10.05
N ALA A 126 -4.76 0.77 -8.97
CA ALA A 126 -3.79 1.55 -8.21
C ALA A 126 -2.70 0.67 -7.56
N LEU A 127 -3.05 -0.50 -7.05
CA LEU A 127 -2.10 -1.48 -6.51
C LEU A 127 -1.05 -1.89 -7.54
N ARG A 128 -1.49 -2.28 -8.74
CA ARG A 128 -0.59 -2.66 -9.83
C ARG A 128 0.32 -1.50 -10.25
N THR A 129 -0.26 -0.31 -10.40
CA THR A 129 0.47 0.90 -10.80
C THR A 129 1.56 1.25 -9.79
N LEU A 130 1.22 1.30 -8.49
CA LEU A 130 2.19 1.60 -7.44
C LEU A 130 3.26 0.52 -7.34
N HIS A 131 2.90 -0.76 -7.46
CA HIS A 131 3.88 -1.84 -7.40
C HIS A 131 4.88 -1.76 -8.56
N ALA A 132 4.39 -1.57 -9.79
CA ALA A 132 5.23 -1.38 -10.97
C ALA A 132 6.17 -0.17 -10.80
N TYR A 133 5.64 0.95 -10.32
CA TYR A 133 6.43 2.14 -10.00
C TYR A 133 7.58 1.84 -9.02
N VAL A 134 7.26 1.20 -7.90
CA VAL A 134 8.25 0.91 -6.84
C VAL A 134 9.28 -0.10 -7.31
N MET A 135 8.87 -1.10 -8.09
CA MET A 135 9.76 -2.07 -8.72
C MET A 135 10.75 -1.39 -9.66
N GLN A 136 10.28 -0.46 -10.50
CA GLN A 136 11.09 0.27 -11.44
C GLN A 136 12.08 1.21 -10.74
N ASP A 137 11.61 2.00 -9.77
CA ASP A 137 12.46 3.00 -9.12
C ASP A 137 13.42 2.34 -8.11
N TYR A 138 12.93 1.49 -7.23
CA TYR A 138 13.73 0.93 -6.13
C TYR A 138 14.33 -0.45 -6.43
N GLY A 139 14.16 -0.97 -7.65
CA GLY A 139 14.83 -2.16 -8.18
C GLY A 139 14.54 -3.47 -7.44
N SER A 140 13.50 -3.51 -6.60
CA SER A 140 13.19 -4.68 -5.78
C SER A 140 11.78 -4.63 -5.21
N ASP A 141 11.18 -5.82 -5.10
CA ASP A 141 9.79 -5.99 -4.69
C ASP A 141 9.57 -5.56 -3.22
N PRO A 142 8.66 -4.62 -2.94
CA PRO A 142 8.28 -4.24 -1.58
C PRO A 142 7.65 -5.36 -0.76
N TRP A 143 7.19 -6.45 -1.40
CA TRP A 143 6.75 -7.66 -0.72
C TRP A 143 7.91 -8.60 -0.34
N ASN A 144 9.08 -8.46 -0.97
CA ASN A 144 10.24 -9.27 -0.68
C ASN A 144 10.98 -8.70 0.55
N THR A 145 11.27 -9.56 1.52
CA THR A 145 12.16 -9.21 2.63
C THR A 145 13.59 -9.41 2.19
N GLN A 146 14.16 -8.46 1.46
CA GLN A 146 15.59 -8.48 1.19
C GLN A 146 16.42 -8.44 2.51
N PRO A 147 17.62 -9.05 2.52
CA PRO A 147 18.51 -9.04 3.67
C PRO A 147 18.94 -7.62 4.05
N ARG A 148 19.28 -7.43 5.33
CA ARG A 148 19.52 -6.13 5.98
C ARG A 148 20.67 -5.38 5.30
N PRO A 149 20.44 -4.25 4.60
CA PRO A 149 21.54 -3.37 4.22
C PRO A 149 22.16 -2.76 5.49
N LYS A 150 23.49 -2.64 5.52
CA LYS A 150 24.20 -1.92 6.61
C LYS A 150 23.90 -0.43 6.52
N ALA A 151 23.73 0.22 7.67
CA ALA A 151 23.49 1.66 7.78
C ALA A 151 24.57 2.45 7.01
N GLN A 152 24.16 3.39 6.16
CA GLN A 152 25.11 4.29 5.48
C GLN A 152 25.28 5.62 6.22
N LEU A 153 24.34 5.97 7.11
CA LEU A 153 24.45 7.15 7.97
C LEU A 153 25.06 6.75 9.33
N GLN A 154 26.33 7.09 9.53
CA GLN A 154 27.12 6.72 10.74
C GLN A 154 26.79 7.52 12.01
N TRP A 155 25.95 8.55 11.93
CA TRP A 155 25.83 9.61 12.95
C TRP A 155 24.48 9.60 13.68
N VAL A 156 23.67 8.57 13.45
CA VAL A 156 22.47 8.26 14.24
C VAL A 156 22.61 6.83 14.76
N LEU A 157 23.53 6.67 15.72
CA LEU A 157 23.70 5.46 16.53
C LEU A 157 23.30 5.77 17.98
#